data_AF-A6N7W8-F1
#
_entry.id   AF-A6N7W8-F1
#
_cell.length_a   1.000
_cell.length_b   1.000
_cell.length_c   1.000
_cell.angle_alpha   90.00
_cell.angle_beta   90.00
_cell.angle_gamma   90.00
#
_symmetry.space_group_name_H-M   'P 1'
#
loop_
_entity.id
_entity.type
_entity.pdbx_description
1 polymer ?
#
loop_
_entity_poly.entity_id
_entity_poly.type
_entity_poly.pdbx_seq_one_letter_code
_entity_poly.pdbx_strand_id
1 'polypeptide(L)'
;MASMSISKNSAVPVWDAVFPLLNDFVHVPACGLIAQYNVVTDTGVDGLPTLMQGAPHSLTIRGVIQREFVDQRPAFCREMANWITFGRFHL
;
A
#
# COMPACT_ATOMS: atom_id res chain seq x y z
N MET A 1 1.98 -34.03 11.02
CA MET A 1 1.63 -33.61 9.64
C MET A 1 0.15 -33.29 9.66
N ALA A 2 -0.36 -32.06 9.67
CA ALA A 2 0.14 -30.79 9.18
C ALA A 2 0.07 -29.71 10.28
N SER A 3 1.17 -28.96 10.46
CA SER A 3 1.15 -27.69 11.17
C SER A 3 0.87 -26.61 10.13
N MET A 4 -0.40 -26.22 10.00
CA MET A 4 -0.76 -25.03 9.23
C MET A 4 -0.48 -23.82 10.12
N SER A 5 0.79 -23.39 10.15
CA SER A 5 1.21 -22.18 10.83
C SER A 5 0.73 -20.98 10.02
N ILE A 6 -0.42 -20.43 10.40
CA ILE A 6 -0.90 -19.15 9.89
C ILE A 6 0.05 -18.07 10.42
N SER A 7 1.02 -17.66 9.60
CA SER A 7 1.98 -16.60 9.94
C SER A 7 1.25 -15.25 9.94
N LYS A 8 1.04 -14.72 11.14
CA LYS A 8 0.42 -13.42 11.36
C LYS A 8 1.47 -12.32 11.12
N ASN A 9 1.53 -11.76 9.93
CA ASN A 9 2.29 -10.53 9.65
C ASN A 9 1.54 -9.65 8.65
N SER A 10 0.64 -8.79 9.10
CA SER A 10 -0.40 -8.09 8.30
C SER A 10 0.05 -7.22 7.10
N ALA A 11 1.35 -7.00 6.88
CA ALA A 11 1.86 -6.29 5.68
C ALA A 11 1.94 -7.20 4.46
N VAL A 12 2.34 -8.45 4.71
CA VAL A 12 2.64 -9.45 3.69
C VAL A 12 1.36 -10.09 3.11
N PRO A 13 0.34 -10.50 3.88
CA PRO A 13 -0.84 -11.16 3.33
C PRO A 13 -1.76 -10.20 2.58
N VAL A 14 -1.76 -8.89 2.88
CA VAL A 14 -2.56 -7.94 2.08
C VAL A 14 -1.92 -7.75 0.71
N TRP A 15 -0.59 -7.55 0.66
CA TRP A 15 0.12 -7.45 -0.60
C TRP A 15 0.02 -8.74 -1.40
N ASP A 16 0.26 -9.89 -0.78
CA ASP A 16 0.17 -11.21 -1.43
C ASP A 16 -1.24 -11.53 -1.93
N ALA A 17 -2.29 -11.04 -1.25
CA ALA A 17 -3.68 -11.21 -1.70
C ALA A 17 -4.06 -10.26 -2.84
N VAL A 18 -3.53 -9.04 -2.86
CA VAL A 18 -3.87 -8.01 -3.85
C VAL A 18 -3.02 -8.14 -5.11
N PHE A 19 -1.77 -8.57 -4.98
CA PHE A 19 -0.80 -8.63 -6.08
C PHE A 19 -1.29 -9.45 -7.30
N PRO A 20 -1.96 -10.61 -7.15
CA PRO A 20 -2.51 -11.35 -8.28
C PRO A 20 -3.74 -10.70 -8.93
N LEU A 21 -4.35 -9.70 -8.28
CA LEU A 21 -5.55 -9.01 -8.75
C LEU A 21 -5.23 -7.70 -9.48
N LEU A 22 -3.94 -7.39 -9.66
CA LEU A 22 -3.51 -6.17 -10.31
C LEU A 22 -3.81 -6.22 -11.81
N ASN A 23 -4.31 -5.10 -12.33
CA ASN A 23 -4.50 -4.91 -13.76
C ASN A 23 -3.17 -4.55 -14.44
N ASP A 24 -3.11 -4.72 -15.75
CA ASP A 24 -2.01 -4.21 -16.56
C ASP A 24 -1.93 -2.68 -16.47
N PHE A 25 -0.72 -2.14 -16.45
CA PHE A 25 -0.39 -0.72 -16.32
C PHE A 25 -0.86 -0.08 -15.00
N VAL A 26 -0.96 -0.86 -13.92
CA VAL A 26 -1.39 -0.34 -12.61
C VAL A 26 -0.34 0.61 -11.99
N HIS A 27 -0.84 1.67 -11.35
CA HIS A 27 -0.03 2.59 -10.54
C HIS A 27 -0.29 2.35 -9.06
N VAL A 28 0.76 2.00 -8.31
CA VAL A 28 0.71 1.68 -6.89
C VAL A 28 1.43 2.79 -6.09
N PRO A 29 0.70 3.70 -5.43
CA PRO A 29 1.30 4.64 -4.49
C PRO A 29 1.64 3.92 -3.17
N ALA A 30 2.91 3.95 -2.79
CA ALA A 30 3.39 3.38 -1.53
C ALA A 30 3.56 4.50 -0.48
N CYS A 31 2.65 4.58 0.48
CA CYS A 31 2.71 5.59 1.55
C CYS A 31 3.39 5.11 2.84
N GLY A 32 3.47 3.79 3.05
CA GLY A 32 4.11 3.20 4.21
C GLY A 32 3.88 1.71 4.33
N LEU A 33 4.70 1.06 5.16
CA LEU A 33 4.67 -0.37 5.44
C LEU A 33 4.38 -0.59 6.92
N ILE A 34 3.24 -0.05 7.39
CA ILE A 34 2.89 0.01 8.82
C ILE A 34 2.96 -1.36 9.52
N ALA A 35 2.57 -2.43 8.83
CA ALA A 35 2.59 -3.75 9.41
C ALA A 35 3.99 -4.38 9.49
N GLN A 36 5.03 -3.74 8.93
CA GLN A 36 6.43 -4.12 9.13
C GLN A 36 7.06 -3.43 10.36
N TYR A 37 6.44 -2.38 10.93
CA TYR A 37 7.08 -1.58 11.99
C TYR A 37 7.36 -2.36 13.29
N ASN A 38 6.59 -3.42 13.55
CA ASN A 38 6.72 -4.23 14.77
C ASN A 38 7.45 -5.56 14.53
N VAL A 39 8.07 -5.74 13.36
CA VAL A 39 8.83 -6.95 13.06
C VAL A 39 10.16 -6.90 13.82
N VAL A 40 10.29 -7.72 14.86
CA VAL A 40 11.46 -7.78 15.76
C VAL A 40 12.62 -8.56 15.13
N THR A 41 12.31 -9.51 14.24
CA THR A 41 13.28 -10.33 13.52
C THR A 41 12.90 -10.36 12.06
N ASP A 42 13.76 -9.79 11.22
CA ASP A 42 13.67 -9.98 9.78
C ASP A 42 13.89 -11.47 9.48
N THR A 43 12.94 -12.10 8.81
CA THR A 43 13.05 -13.50 8.41
C THR A 43 14.05 -13.70 7.27
N GLY A 44 14.65 -12.62 6.75
CA GLY A 44 15.65 -12.67 5.68
C GLY A 44 15.06 -13.15 4.35
N VAL A 45 13.74 -13.08 4.20
CA VAL A 45 13.05 -13.48 2.98
C VAL A 45 13.22 -12.36 1.96
N ASP A 46 13.95 -12.64 0.88
CA ASP A 46 14.12 -11.71 -0.23
C ASP A 46 12.77 -11.47 -0.93
N GLY A 47 12.32 -10.21 -0.93
CA GLY A 47 11.08 -9.78 -1.59
C GLY A 47 11.25 -9.46 -3.08
N LEU A 48 12.48 -9.41 -3.61
CA LEU A 48 12.73 -9.07 -5.01
C LEU A 48 12.10 -10.06 -6.00
N PRO A 49 12.17 -11.39 -5.80
CA PRO A 49 11.52 -12.34 -6.71
C PRO A 49 10.00 -12.16 -6.78
N THR A 50 9.37 -11.87 -5.65
CA THR A 50 7.93 -11.60 -5.59
C THR A 50 7.58 -10.31 -6.33
N LEU A 51 8.40 -9.26 -6.21
CA LEU A 51 8.21 -8.02 -6.95
C LEU A 51 8.33 -8.23 -8.47
N MET A 52 9.31 -9.02 -8.91
CA MET A 52 9.56 -9.29 -10.34
C MET A 52 8.43 -10.08 -11.00
N GLN A 53 7.63 -10.85 -10.25
CA GLN A 53 6.43 -11.51 -10.78
C GLN A 53 5.38 -10.51 -11.31
N GLY A 54 5.49 -9.23 -10.93
CA GLY A 54 4.58 -8.17 -11.38
C GLY A 54 5.05 -7.47 -12.66
N ALA A 55 6.26 -7.77 -13.14
CA ALA A 55 6.79 -7.19 -14.38
C ALA A 55 5.87 -7.41 -15.61
N PRO A 56 5.17 -8.55 -15.78
CA PRO A 56 4.21 -8.72 -16.88
C PRO A 56 3.08 -7.70 -16.89
N HIS A 57 2.67 -7.20 -15.72
CA HIS A 57 1.60 -6.21 -15.59
C HIS A 57 2.05 -4.77 -15.85
N SER A 58 3.30 -4.52 -16.28
CA SER A 58 3.81 -3.17 -16.57
C SER A 58 3.51 -2.14 -15.45
N LEU A 59 3.67 -2.55 -14.19
CA LEU A 59 3.28 -1.75 -13.04
C LEU A 59 4.28 -0.63 -12.70
N THR A 60 3.77 0.44 -12.11
CA THR A 60 4.58 1.51 -11.50
C THR A 60 4.35 1.55 -10.00
N ILE A 61 5.38 1.30 -9.20
CA ILE A 61 5.34 1.53 -7.76
C ILE A 61 6.09 2.83 -7.46
N ARG A 62 5.42 3.77 -6.78
CA ARG A 62 6.01 5.06 -6.42
C ARG A 62 5.81 5.33 -4.93
N GLY A 63 6.91 5.62 -4.23
CA GLY A 63 6.86 6.15 -2.87
C GLY A 63 6.17 7.51 -2.85
N VAL A 64 5.27 7.71 -1.90
CA VAL A 64 4.54 8.96 -1.69
C VAL A 64 4.71 9.37 -0.24
N ILE A 65 5.48 10.43 0.00
CA ILE A 65 5.63 11.03 1.33
C ILE A 65 4.77 12.29 1.36
N GLN A 66 3.86 12.38 2.34
CA GLN A 66 2.92 13.52 2.44
C GLN A 66 3.62 14.89 2.37
N ARG A 67 4.84 14.98 2.92
CA ARG A 67 5.64 16.20 2.94
C ARG A 67 5.99 16.74 1.54
N GLU A 68 5.98 15.90 0.51
CA GLU A 68 6.19 16.29 -0.88
C GLU A 68 5.03 17.12 -1.45
N PHE A 69 3.87 17.12 -0.79
CA PHE A 69 2.63 17.71 -1.28
C PHE A 69 2.08 18.82 -0.37
N VAL A 70 2.91 19.37 0.52
CA VAL A 70 2.50 20.40 1.49
C VAL A 70 1.88 21.62 0.82
N ASP A 71 2.39 22.03 -0.34
CA ASP A 71 1.88 23.16 -1.11
C ASP A 71 0.44 22.96 -1.62
N GLN A 72 -0.01 21.70 -1.72
CA GLN A 72 -1.36 21.34 -2.16
C GLN A 72 -2.38 21.36 -1.01
N ARG A 73 -1.92 21.44 0.25
CA ARG A 73 -2.78 21.41 1.44
C ARG A 73 -3.90 22.46 1.42
N PRO A 74 -3.69 23.73 1.01
CA PRO A 74 -4.76 24.72 0.98
C PRO A 74 -5.88 24.36 -0.01
N ALA A 75 -5.54 23.74 -1.15
CA ALA A 75 -6.53 23.28 -2.13
C ALA A 75 -7.32 22.09 -1.58
N PHE A 76 -6.62 21.10 -1.01
CA PHE A 76 -7.23 19.95 -0.35
C PHE A 76 -8.24 20.36 0.73
N CYS A 77 -7.89 21.31 1.61
CA CYS A 77 -8.80 21.75 2.67
C CYS A 77 -10.10 22.37 2.12
N ARG A 78 -10.04 23.11 1.02
CA ARG A 78 -11.26 23.67 0.40
C ARG A 78 -12.15 22.58 -0.18
N GLU A 79 -11.57 21.61 -0.88
CA GLU A 79 -12.34 20.53 -1.51
C GLU A 79 -12.94 19.58 -0.48
N MET A 80 -12.17 19.17 0.53
CA MET A 80 -12.65 18.32 1.62
C MET A 80 -13.78 18.98 2.41
N ALA A 81 -13.68 20.28 2.71
CA ALA A 81 -14.75 21.00 3.39
C ALA A 81 -16.07 20.91 2.60
N ASN A 82 -16.00 21.12 1.28
CA ASN A 82 -17.18 20.96 0.42
C ASN A 82 -17.72 19.53 0.48
N TRP A 83 -16.88 18.50 0.38
CA TRP A 83 -17.35 17.11 0.42
C TRP A 83 -18.02 16.72 1.72
N ILE A 84 -17.51 17.20 2.87
CA ILE A 84 -18.15 16.99 4.17
C ILE A 84 -19.53 17.67 4.19
N THR A 85 -19.62 18.94 3.77
CA THR A 85 -20.90 19.67 3.74
C THR A 85 -21.93 19.01 2.83
N PHE A 86 -21.51 18.45 1.69
CA PHE A 86 -22.39 17.74 0.75
C PHE A 86 -22.67 16.28 1.14
N GLY A 87 -22.19 15.80 2.30
CA GLY A 87 -22.38 14.42 2.73
C GLY A 87 -21.68 13.38 1.85
N ARG A 88 -20.66 13.79 1.08
CA ARG A 88 -19.85 12.91 0.21
C ARG A 88 -18.66 12.30 0.94
N PHE A 89 -18.37 12.78 2.14
CA PHE A 89 -17.32 12.26 3.01
C PHE A 89 -17.88 12.04 4.42
N HIS A 90 -17.62 10.85 4.97
CA HIS A 90 -18.06 10.47 6.31
C HIS A 90 -16.85 10.50 7.24
N LEU A 91 -17.01 11.23 8.35
CA LEU A 91 -16.03 11.28 9.44
C LEU A 91 -16.24 10.12 10.41
#